data_AF-A0A0B6Y302-F1
#
_entry.id   AF-A0A0B6Y302-F1
#
_cell.length_a   1.000
_cell.length_b   1.000
_cell.length_c   1.000
_cell.angle_alpha   90.00
_cell.angle_beta   90.00
_cell.angle_gamma   90.00
#
_symmetry.space_group_name_H-M   'P 1'
#
loop_
_entity.id
_entity.type
_entity.pdbx_description
1 polymer ?
#
loop_
_entity_poly.entity_id
_entity_poly.type
_entity_poly.pdbx_seq_one_letter_code
_entity_poly.pdbx_strand_id
1 'polypeptide(L)' 'SIPLIVYGILKVEKFIISAELSGLRLEATTTKVHASGTYKKKVKGFQHRVSSDSSYTAHIGHSMINLREGIPPELQTVVT' A
#
# COMPACT_ATOMS: atom_id res chain seq x y z
N SER A 1 -30.28 13.37 15.60
CA SER A 1 -29.37 12.32 15.07
C SER A 1 -27.96 12.84 15.22
N ILE A 2 -27.12 12.12 15.97
CA ILE A 2 -25.70 12.46 16.14
C ILE A 2 -24.93 11.62 15.11
N PRO A 3 -24.13 12.24 14.22
CA PRO A 3 -23.31 11.50 13.27
C PRO A 3 -22.08 10.88 13.94
N LEU A 4 -21.77 9.61 13.64
CA LEU A 4 -20.49 8.99 13.96
C LEU A 4 -19.49 9.40 12.87
N ILE A 5 -18.33 9.95 13.27
CA ILE A 5 -17.25 10.30 12.34
C ILE A 5 -15.95 9.67 12.83
N VAL A 6 -15.28 8.95 11.95
CA VAL A 6 -14.00 8.28 12.20
C VAL A 6 -12.96 8.86 11.23
N TYR A 7 -11.80 9.22 11.76
CA TYR A 7 -10.66 9.71 10.99
C TYR A 7 -9.49 8.75 11.19
N GLY A 8 -8.76 8.43 10.13
CA GLY A 8 -7.58 7.58 10.16
C GLY A 8 -6.46 8.18 9.33
N ILE A 9 -5.21 8.04 9.79
CA ILE A 9 -4.01 8.44 9.06
C ILE A 9 -3.01 7.29 9.12
N LEU A 10 -2.41 6.96 7.97
CA LEU A 10 -1.33 6.00 7.82
C LEU A 10 -0.10 6.73 7.31
N LYS A 11 1.05 6.53 7.96
CA LYS A 11 2.34 7.01 7.49
C LYS A 11 3.29 5.84 7.38
N VAL A 12 3.89 5.67 6.21
CA VAL A 12 4.91 4.65 5.94
C VAL A 12 6.15 5.35 5.43
N GLU A 13 7.23 5.26 6.21
CA GLU A 13 8.49 5.93 5.89
C GLU A 13 9.16 5.30 4.65
N LYS A 14 9.16 3.97 4.60
CA LYS A 14 9.75 3.19 3.51
C LYS A 14 8.96 1.91 3.27
N PHE A 15 8.73 1.60 2.01
CA PHE A 15 8.12 0.38 1.53
C PHE A 15 9.00 -0.20 0.42
N ILE A 16 9.28 -1.50 0.47
CA ILE A 16 10.15 -2.19 -0.50
C ILE A 16 9.39 -3.38 -1.07
N ILE A 17 9.35 -3.49 -2.40
CA ILE A 17 8.87 -4.65 -3.14
C ILE A 17 10.08 -5.30 -3.80
N SER A 18 10.22 -6.61 -3.70
CA SER A 18 11.21 -7.39 -4.43
C SER A 18 10.52 -8.49 -5.21
N ALA A 19 10.90 -8.65 -6.47
CA ALA A 19 10.46 -9.73 -7.34
C ALA A 19 11.64 -10.30 -8.10
N GLU A 20 11.61 -11.61 -8.36
CA GLU A 20 12.63 -12.30 -9.16
C GLU A 20 11.95 -12.93 -10.38
N LEU A 21 12.53 -12.70 -11.56
CA LEU A 21 12.03 -13.22 -12.83
C LEU A 21 13.22 -13.69 -13.68
N SER A 22 13.31 -15.00 -13.92
CA SER A 22 14.29 -15.57 -14.86
C SER A 22 15.75 -15.13 -14.63
N GLY A 23 16.18 -15.06 -13.37
CA GLY A 23 17.53 -14.60 -13.02
C GLY A 23 17.71 -13.08 -13.07
N LEU A 24 16.63 -12.29 -13.10
CA LEU A 24 16.63 -10.85 -12.89
C LEU A 24 15.92 -10.51 -11.58
N ARG A 25 16.49 -9.58 -10.81
CA ARG A 25 15.92 -9.04 -9.57
C ARG A 25 15.37 -7.64 -9.79
N LEU A 26 14.08 -7.47 -9.53
CA LEU A 26 13.37 -6.20 -9.54
C LEU A 26 13.13 -5.75 -8.10
N GLU A 27 13.69 -4.60 -7.71
CA GLU A 27 13.47 -3.99 -6.41
C GLU A 27 12.82 -2.61 -6.58
N ALA A 28 11.62 -2.43 -6.06
CA ALA A 28 10.98 -1.12 -5.96
C ALA A 28 11.06 -0.62 -4.53
N THR A 29 11.62 0.56 -4.32
CA THR A 29 11.64 1.26 -3.03
C THR A 29 10.82 2.52 -3.13
N THR A 30 9.77 2.63 -2.31
CA THR A 30 8.94 3.81 -2.16
C THR A 30 9.15 4.42 -0.77
N THR A 31 9.20 5.73 -0.67
CA THR A 31 9.42 6.47 0.59
C THR A 31 8.35 7.53 0.81
N LYS A 32 8.16 7.93 2.07
CA LYS A 32 7.26 9.03 2.47
C LYS A 32 5.83 8.85 1.97
N VAL A 33 5.24 7.68 2.20
CA VAL A 33 3.84 7.40 1.86
C VAL A 33 2.95 7.85 2.99
N HIS A 34 2.01 8.75 2.70
CA HIS A 34 1.00 9.23 3.65
C HIS A 34 -0.38 8.92 3.09
N ALA A 35 -1.25 8.26 3.85
CA ALA A 35 -2.64 8.07 3.49
C ALA A 35 -3.54 8.56 4.62
N SER A 36 -4.73 9.04 4.28
CA SER A 36 -5.74 9.41 5.25
C SER A 36 -7.12 8.98 4.79
N GLY A 37 -7.99 8.72 5.76
CA GLY A 37 -9.36 8.28 5.54
C GLY A 37 -10.30 8.98 6.51
N THR A 38 -11.50 9.29 6.05
CA THR A 38 -12.61 9.76 6.88
C THR A 38 -13.83 8.91 6.57
N TYR A 39 -14.52 8.43 7.60
CA TYR A 39 -15.78 7.72 7.48
C TYR A 39 -16.83 8.41 8.35
N LYS A 40 -17.98 8.74 7.77
CA LYS A 40 -19.07 9.44 8.43
C LYS A 40 -20.35 8.62 8.28
N LYS A 41 -21.04 8.34 9.38
CA LYS A 41 -22.32 7.63 9.42
C LYS A 41 -23.36 8.48 10.14
N LYS A 42 -24.50 8.75 9.48
CA LYS A 42 -25.64 9.47 10.04
C LYS A 42 -26.82 8.51 10.17
N VAL A 43 -27.47 8.48 11.34
CA VAL A 43 -28.66 7.65 11.59
C VAL A 43 -29.84 8.56 11.94
N LYS A 44 -30.70 8.91 10.97
CA LYS A 44 -31.85 9.80 11.23
C LYS A 44 -32.96 9.02 11.96
N GLY A 45 -33.25 9.42 13.21
CA GLY A 45 -34.39 8.93 13.97
C GLY A 45 -35.73 9.29 13.31
N PHE A 46 -36.75 8.48 13.56
CA PHE A 46 -38.11 8.46 12.96
C PHE A 46 -38.29 7.85 11.56
N GLN A 47 -37.27 7.83 10.68
CA GLN A 47 -37.42 7.32 9.30
C GLN A 47 -36.51 6.13 8.95
N HIS A 48 -35.77 5.55 9.91
CA HIS A 48 -34.80 4.46 9.69
C HIS A 48 -33.77 4.71 8.56
N ARG A 49 -33.56 5.97 8.15
CA ARG A 49 -32.66 6.30 7.05
C ARG A 49 -31.23 6.44 7.57
N VAL A 50 -30.40 5.46 7.24
CA VAL A 50 -28.96 5.47 7.48
C VAL A 50 -28.26 6.00 6.23
N SER A 51 -27.35 6.96 6.39
CA SER A 51 -26.47 7.41 5.31
C SER A 51 -25.02 7.34 5.75
N SER A 52 -24.12 6.96 4.85
CA SER A 52 -22.69 6.96 5.10
C SER A 52 -21.92 7.62 3.97
N ASP A 53 -20.90 8.39 4.35
CA ASP A 53 -19.97 9.06 3.44
C ASP A 53 -18.54 8.65 3.83
N SER A 54 -17.69 8.36 2.84
CA SER A 54 -16.27 8.07 3.08
C SER A 54 -15.37 8.82 2.10
N SER A 55 -14.22 9.28 2.57
CA SER A 55 -13.18 9.92 1.76
C SER A 55 -11.83 9.31 2.11
N TYR A 56 -11.03 9.01 1.09
CA TYR A 56 -9.68 8.49 1.24
C TYR A 56 -8.74 9.30 0.36
N THR A 57 -7.56 9.62 0.87
CA THR A 57 -6.49 10.28 0.12
C THR A 57 -5.19 9.56 0.39
N ALA A 58 -4.33 9.50 -0.62
CA ALA A 58 -2.99 8.96 -0.50
C ALA A 58 -2.01 9.85 -1.25
N HIS A 59 -0.87 10.09 -0.63
CA HIS A 59 0.28 10.76 -1.19
C HIS A 59 1.44 9.77 -1.18
N ILE A 60 2.00 9.53 -2.36
CA ILE A 60 3.18 8.69 -2.54
C ILE A 60 4.34 9.64 -2.79
N GLY A 61 5.36 9.57 -1.94
CA GLY A 61 6.58 10.34 -2.12
C GLY A 61 7.45 9.77 -3.24
N HIS A 62 8.76 9.69 -2.99
CA HIS A 62 9.70 9.21 -3.99
C HIS A 62 9.60 7.69 -4.16
N SER A 63 9.55 7.22 -5.40
CA SER A 63 9.60 5.80 -5.76
C SER A 63 10.73 5.56 -6.75
N MET A 64 11.53 4.53 -6.50
CA MET A 64 12.64 4.09 -7.34
C MET A 64 12.50 2.61 -7.64
N ILE A 65 12.68 2.23 -8.91
CA ILE A 65 12.68 0.84 -9.36
C ILE A 65 14.08 0.51 -9.88
N ASN A 66 14.69 -0.52 -9.30
CA ASN A 66 15.99 -1.05 -9.70
C ASN A 66 15.80 -2.42 -10.34
N LEU A 67 16.36 -2.61 -11.52
CA LEU A 67 16.50 -3.91 -12.16
C LEU A 67 17.98 -4.30 -12.12
N ARG A 68 18.26 -5.49 -11.58
CA ARG A 68 19.62 -6.04 -11.49
C ARG A 68 19.62 -7.49 -11.93
N GLU A 69 20.77 -7.98 -12.36
CA GLU A 69 20.97 -9.42 -12.51
C GLU A 69 20.80 -10.10 -11.13
N GLY A 70 20.04 -11.20 -11.12
CA GLY A 70 19.83 -12.04 -9.94
C GLY A 70 21.10 -12.78 -9.57
N ILE A 71 21.11 -13.41 -8.40
CA ILE A 71 22.25 -14.22 -7.97
C ILE A 71 22.36 -15.38 -8.98
N PRO A 72 23.50 -15.57 -9.66
CA PRO A 72 23.69 -16.74 -10.52
C PRO A 72 23.47 -17.98 -9.66
N PRO A 73 22.63 -18.95 -10.07
CA PRO A 73 22.53 -20.20 -9.34
C PRO A 73 23.94 -20.77 -9.18
N GLU A 74 24.29 -21.22 -7.98
CA GLU A 74 25.56 -21.89 -7.74
C GLU A 74 25.59 -23.10 -8.67
N LEU A 75 26.33 -22.97 -9.79
CA LEU A 75 26.41 -23.99 -10.84
C LEU A 75 27.14 -25.20 -10.26
N GLN A 76 26.41 -26.08 -9.58
CA GLN A 76 26.90 -27.43 -9.32
C GLN A 76 26.89 -28.16 -10.65
N THR A 77 28.04 -28.14 -11.31
CA THR A 77 28.27 -28.90 -12.53
C THR A 77 28.27 -30.37 -12.14
N VAL A 78 27.15 -31.06 -12.37
CA VAL A 78 27.08 -32.52 -12.24
C VAL A 78 27.81 -33.10 -13.45
N VAL A 79 29.05 -33.53 -13.25
CA VAL A 79 29.80 -34.28 -14.27
C VAL A 79 29.24 -35.70 -14.26
N THR A 80 28.64 -36.13 -15.38
CA THR A 80 28.15 -37.51 -15.58
C THR A 80 29.22 -38.35 -16.25
#